data_AF-A0A1Y6D1E0-F1
#
_entry.id   AF-A0A1Y6D1E0-F1
#
_cell.length_a   1.000
_cell.length_b   1.000
_cell.length_c   1.000
_cell.angle_alpha   90.00
_cell.angle_beta   90.00
_cell.angle_gamma   90.00
#
_symmetry.space_group_name_H-M   'P 1'
#
loop_
_entity.id
_entity.type
_entity.pdbx_description
1 polymer ?
#
loop_
_entity_poly.entity_id
_entity_poly.type
_entity_poly.pdbx_seq_one_letter_code
_entity_poly.pdbx_strand_id
1 'polypeptide(L)'
;MNKKAMACLMATALILSSCYASADQRPILYSSPGASPAVLQAAQKISDTATPKIDYAALARQGDVFVRIAPRRHTLTAANAIASGALLGTKPYVFFTTPESVYGKSLLDIYLDIGYEAEDVIRDQRDQDMVAIVFRFPDTVRVSDVSNGVLPTHWNAQVYAPTWDNLFTLFDKLATQAAIDPAKASGSFMPWGLTFASTAERDFVTGFPAAARTAVKTATYDKLSVDGGDNWRYRQLMEQKLSVFEHFCGDGHTRNELFDRDCTTRTSGILEFVGPNQKLPELKDVAVVRLGKLGIGDSYAPASRWVAASGGAVPEGAVKAGAEAAPGQQPLYVCRAGYQGGLHPGKLRPEFKGCNLGWSGKEVVVPDYEVLTE
;
A
#
# COMPACT_ATOMS: atom_id res chain seq x y z
N MET A 1 -48.78 59.58 15.59
CA MET A 1 -49.46 58.79 14.53
C MET A 1 -48.58 58.86 13.30
N ASN A 2 -48.03 57.85 12.64
CA ASN A 2 -48.19 56.38 12.52
C ASN A 2 -46.77 55.79 12.29
N LYS A 3 -46.29 54.85 13.12
CA LYS A 3 -46.28 53.39 12.93
C LYS A 3 -45.55 52.84 11.68
N LYS A 4 -44.34 52.32 11.95
CA LYS A 4 -43.69 51.10 11.44
C LYS A 4 -43.16 51.07 9.99
N ALA A 5 -41.84 51.09 9.86
CA ALA A 5 -41.10 50.20 8.96
C ALA A 5 -39.75 49.85 9.58
N MET A 6 -39.63 48.59 9.96
CA MET A 6 -38.51 47.92 10.60
C MET A 6 -37.53 47.49 9.49
N ALA A 7 -36.40 48.18 9.37
CA ALA A 7 -35.33 47.78 8.46
C ALA A 7 -34.49 46.69 9.15
N CYS A 8 -34.87 45.43 8.92
CA CYS A 8 -34.04 44.28 9.25
C CYS A 8 -33.10 44.05 8.04
N LEU A 9 -31.85 44.53 8.15
CA LEU A 9 -30.77 44.08 7.28
C LEU A 9 -30.51 42.60 7.62
N MET A 10 -31.13 41.67 6.88
CA MET A 10 -30.60 40.31 6.80
C MET A 10 -29.44 40.35 5.80
N ALA A 11 -28.23 40.45 6.35
CA ALA A 11 -27.03 40.02 5.64
C ALA A 11 -27.12 38.51 5.46
N THR A 12 -27.54 38.05 4.27
CA THR A 12 -27.36 36.67 3.85
C THR A 12 -25.86 36.47 3.59
N ALA A 13 -25.13 36.14 4.65
CA ALA A 13 -23.81 35.57 4.52
C ALA A 13 -23.98 34.26 3.73
N LEU A 14 -23.54 34.26 2.47
CA LEU A 14 -23.24 33.03 1.76
C LEU A 14 -22.17 32.32 2.57
N ILE A 15 -22.57 31.36 3.40
CA ILE A 15 -21.65 30.36 3.93
C ILE A 15 -21.29 29.52 2.71
N LEU A 16 -20.24 29.93 2.00
CA LEU A 16 -19.39 29.02 1.25
C LEU A 16 -18.87 28.02 2.28
N SER A 17 -19.65 26.96 2.49
CA SER A 17 -19.13 25.75 3.11
C SER A 17 -18.19 25.16 2.06
N SER A 18 -16.97 25.69 2.00
CA SER A 18 -15.83 24.91 1.55
C SER A 18 -15.79 23.73 2.52
N CYS A 19 -16.44 22.64 2.11
CA CYS A 19 -15.98 21.32 2.49
C CYS A 19 -14.54 21.24 1.97
N TYR A 20 -13.59 21.79 2.73
CA TYR A 20 -12.28 21.20 2.79
C TYR A 20 -12.56 19.77 3.21
N ALA A 21 -12.53 18.86 2.24
CA ALA A 21 -12.35 17.46 2.53
C ALA A 21 -11.10 17.41 3.41
N SER A 22 -11.31 17.29 4.73
CA SER A 22 -10.26 16.99 5.68
C SER A 22 -9.59 15.75 5.10
N ALA A 23 -8.34 15.86 4.68
CA ALA A 23 -7.58 14.68 4.32
C ALA A 23 -7.68 13.73 5.52
N ASP A 24 -8.32 12.58 5.35
CA ASP A 24 -8.65 11.67 6.45
C ASP A 24 -7.35 11.27 7.14
N GLN A 25 -7.11 11.86 8.32
CA GLN A 25 -5.96 11.54 9.14
C GLN A 25 -6.00 10.05 9.49
N ARG A 26 -4.89 9.37 9.29
CA ARG A 26 -4.69 8.00 9.73
C ARG A 26 -4.57 7.95 11.25
N PRO A 27 -5.42 7.22 11.99
CA PRO A 27 -5.35 7.24 13.44
C PRO A 27 -4.05 6.60 13.94
N ILE A 28 -3.39 7.25 14.89
CA ILE A 28 -2.37 6.63 15.74
C ILE A 28 -3.11 5.72 16.72
N LEU A 29 -2.98 4.42 16.55
CA LEU A 29 -3.70 3.41 17.33
C LEU A 29 -3.05 3.15 18.69
N TYR A 30 -1.73 3.26 18.76
CA TYR A 30 -0.94 3.00 19.96
C TYR A 30 0.29 3.89 20.00
N SER A 31 0.69 4.30 21.21
CA SER A 31 2.03 4.80 21.51
C SER A 31 2.46 4.26 22.87
N SER A 32 3.73 3.88 23.01
CA SER A 32 4.25 3.48 24.31
C SER A 32 4.25 4.69 25.26
N PRO A 33 4.01 4.50 26.58
CA PRO A 33 4.03 5.59 27.55
C PRO A 33 5.34 6.37 27.60
N GLY A 34 6.46 5.74 27.18
CA GLY A 34 7.79 6.34 27.11
C GLY A 34 8.25 6.67 25.68
N ALA A 35 7.35 6.76 24.71
CA ALA A 35 7.70 7.08 23.33
C ALA A 35 8.42 8.44 23.25
N SER A 36 9.55 8.47 22.56
CA SER A 36 10.34 9.69 22.41
C SER A 36 9.65 10.68 21.47
N PRO A 37 9.98 11.99 21.57
CA PRO A 37 9.46 12.99 20.63
C PRO A 37 9.75 12.65 19.16
N ALA A 38 10.86 11.98 18.87
CA ALA A 38 11.23 11.59 17.51
C ALA A 38 10.26 10.54 16.94
N VAL A 39 9.92 9.50 17.70
CA VAL A 39 8.94 8.48 17.29
C VAL A 39 7.54 9.07 17.16
N LEU A 40 7.13 9.90 18.11
CA LEU A 40 5.82 10.56 18.08
C LEU A 40 5.69 11.52 16.88
N GLN A 41 6.74 12.29 16.58
CA GLN A 41 6.74 13.19 15.43
C GLN A 41 6.70 12.43 14.10
N ALA A 42 7.47 11.35 13.96
CA ALA A 42 7.42 10.48 12.80
C ALA A 42 6.03 9.85 12.62
N ALA A 43 5.44 9.34 13.71
CA ALA A 43 4.08 8.80 13.70
C ALA A 43 3.03 9.85 13.30
N GLN A 44 3.18 11.10 13.79
CA GLN A 44 2.28 12.21 13.42
C GLN A 44 2.38 12.55 11.93
N LYS A 45 3.58 12.55 11.34
CA LYS A 45 3.77 12.77 9.90
C LYS A 45 3.19 11.62 9.05
N ILE A 46 3.25 10.38 9.53
CA ILE A 46 2.61 9.24 8.84
C ILE A 46 1.08 9.30 8.99
N SER A 47 0.60 9.75 10.15
CA SER A 47 -0.82 9.99 10.44
C SER A 47 -1.40 11.02 9.48
N ASP A 48 -0.65 12.09 9.21
CA ASP A 48 -1.09 13.16 8.33
C ASP A 48 -0.89 12.81 6.86
N THR A 49 -1.98 12.41 6.19
CA THR A 49 -1.98 12.09 4.76
C THR A 49 -1.71 13.30 3.86
N ALA A 50 -1.79 14.52 4.39
CA ALA A 50 -1.39 15.74 3.67
C ALA A 50 0.13 16.01 3.75
N THR A 51 0.88 15.26 4.58
CA THR A 51 2.35 15.37 4.63
C THR A 51 2.92 15.12 3.22
N PRO A 52 3.73 16.03 2.66
CA PRO A 52 4.29 15.85 1.33
C PRO A 52 5.15 14.58 1.23
N LYS A 53 5.01 13.86 0.11
CA LYS A 53 5.92 12.76 -0.25
C LYS A 53 7.34 13.30 -0.42
N ILE A 54 8.33 12.51 -0.05
CA ILE A 54 9.74 12.83 -0.26
C ILE A 54 10.22 12.07 -1.50
N ASP A 55 10.88 12.78 -2.41
CA ASP A 55 11.52 12.21 -3.60
C ASP A 55 12.60 11.19 -3.18
N TYR A 56 12.73 10.08 -3.91
CA TYR A 56 13.75 9.05 -3.69
C TYR A 56 15.15 9.65 -3.63
N ALA A 57 15.48 10.60 -4.50
CA ALA A 57 16.79 11.24 -4.52
C ALA A 57 17.07 12.10 -3.28
N ALA A 58 16.02 12.51 -2.56
CA ALA A 58 16.10 13.29 -1.33
C ALA A 58 15.93 12.44 -0.06
N LEU A 59 15.66 11.13 -0.17
CA LEU A 59 15.58 10.23 0.97
C LEU A 59 16.97 10.07 1.60
N ALA A 60 17.10 10.56 2.83
CA ALA A 60 18.27 10.39 3.66
C ALA A 60 17.84 9.95 5.06
N ARG A 61 18.64 9.10 5.70
CA ARG A 61 18.41 8.70 7.08
C ARG A 61 18.54 9.93 7.99
N GLN A 62 17.44 10.35 8.62
CA GLN A 62 17.42 11.53 9.50
C GLN A 62 17.72 11.21 10.97
N GLY A 63 17.82 9.93 11.33
CA GLY A 63 18.06 9.50 12.71
C GLY A 63 18.09 7.98 12.84
N ASP A 64 17.64 7.47 13.98
CA ASP A 64 17.56 6.05 14.32
C ASP A 64 16.12 5.58 14.56
N VAL A 65 15.14 6.36 14.08
CA VAL A 65 13.74 5.95 14.00
C VAL A 65 13.54 5.17 12.70
N PHE A 66 12.89 4.02 12.83
CA PHE A 66 12.59 3.12 11.73
C PHE A 66 11.08 2.90 11.64
N VAL A 67 10.65 2.42 10.48
CA VAL A 67 9.28 2.00 10.24
C VAL A 67 9.25 0.64 9.56
N ARG A 68 8.28 -0.18 9.98
CA ARG A 68 7.91 -1.41 9.30
C ARG A 68 6.39 -1.48 9.18
N ILE A 69 5.88 -1.96 8.06
CA ILE A 69 4.44 -2.26 7.94
C ILE A 69 4.14 -3.71 8.32
N ALA A 70 2.99 -3.93 8.93
CA ALA A 70 2.53 -5.25 9.33
C ALA A 70 1.00 -5.31 9.38
N PRO A 71 0.40 -6.51 9.33
CA PRO A 71 -1.04 -6.66 9.49
C PRO A 71 -1.44 -6.31 10.92
N ARG A 72 -2.45 -5.44 11.08
CA ARG A 72 -2.94 -4.97 12.39
C ARG A 72 -3.20 -6.14 13.36
N ARG A 73 -3.78 -7.23 12.86
CA ARG A 73 -4.12 -8.43 13.64
C ARG A 73 -2.93 -9.13 14.28
N HIS A 74 -1.72 -8.97 13.73
CA HIS A 74 -0.49 -9.56 14.28
C HIS A 74 0.29 -8.57 15.17
N THR A 75 -0.13 -7.31 15.21
CA THR A 75 0.52 -6.22 15.95
C THR A 75 -0.26 -5.82 17.19
N LEU A 76 -1.57 -5.62 17.05
CA LEU A 76 -2.44 -5.04 18.07
C LEU A 76 -3.61 -5.96 18.42
N THR A 77 -4.00 -5.93 19.68
CA THR A 77 -5.27 -6.46 20.18
C THR A 77 -6.46 -5.67 19.66
N ALA A 78 -7.69 -6.15 19.89
CA ALA A 78 -8.91 -5.39 19.56
C ALA A 78 -8.98 -4.03 20.26
N ALA A 79 -8.42 -3.90 21.47
CA ALA A 79 -8.36 -2.68 22.25
C ALA A 79 -7.17 -1.76 21.89
N ASN A 80 -6.51 -2.00 20.74
CA ASN A 80 -5.33 -1.27 20.27
C ASN A 80 -4.09 -1.32 21.20
N ALA A 81 -4.04 -2.22 22.18
CA ALA A 81 -2.79 -2.52 22.89
C ALA A 81 -1.89 -3.44 22.04
N ILE A 82 -0.55 -3.31 22.14
CA ILE A 82 0.38 -4.25 21.50
C ILE A 82 0.09 -5.68 21.98
N ALA A 83 -0.06 -6.62 21.05
CA ALA A 83 -0.31 -8.02 21.39
C ALA A 83 0.93 -8.66 22.02
N SER A 84 0.73 -9.52 23.03
CA SER A 84 1.82 -10.12 23.82
C SER A 84 2.80 -10.98 22.99
N GLY A 85 2.31 -11.59 21.91
CA GLY A 85 3.11 -12.36 20.96
C GLY A 85 3.59 -11.58 19.74
N ALA A 86 3.38 -10.26 19.69
CA ALA A 86 3.74 -9.47 18.52
C ALA A 86 5.26 -9.34 18.38
N LEU A 87 5.76 -9.57 17.16
CA LEU A 87 7.16 -9.50 16.79
C LEU A 87 7.36 -8.46 15.69
N LEU A 88 8.55 -7.87 15.60
CA LEU A 88 8.92 -7.06 14.45
C LEU A 88 8.87 -7.89 13.17
N GLY A 89 9.32 -9.15 13.20
CA GLY A 89 9.26 -10.06 12.06
C GLY A 89 9.33 -11.53 12.41
N THR A 90 9.40 -12.37 11.37
CA THR A 90 9.40 -13.84 11.48
C THR A 90 10.78 -14.47 11.36
N LYS A 91 11.80 -13.69 11.00
CA LYS A 91 13.20 -14.12 10.82
C LYS A 91 14.08 -13.54 11.93
N PRO A 92 15.30 -14.07 12.16
CA PRO A 92 16.20 -13.56 13.20
C PRO A 92 16.66 -12.13 12.92
N TYR A 93 16.75 -11.79 11.64
CA TYR A 93 17.03 -10.47 11.14
C TYR A 93 15.89 -10.00 10.26
N VAL A 94 15.51 -8.74 10.44
CA VAL A 94 14.26 -8.18 9.97
C VAL A 94 14.56 -6.95 9.14
N PHE A 95 13.96 -6.91 7.95
CA PHE A 95 13.99 -5.75 7.06
C PHE A 95 13.00 -4.66 7.51
N PHE A 96 13.43 -3.41 7.39
CA PHE A 96 12.66 -2.20 7.68
C PHE A 96 13.27 -0.99 6.97
N THR A 97 12.57 0.13 6.99
CA THR A 97 12.96 1.37 6.30
C THR A 97 12.85 2.57 7.26
N THR A 98 13.00 3.79 6.76
CA THR A 98 12.84 5.02 7.55
C THR A 98 11.44 5.60 7.39
N PRO A 99 10.89 6.33 8.39
CA PRO A 99 9.55 6.92 8.31
C PRO A 99 9.29 7.79 7.07
N GLU A 100 10.32 8.47 6.57
CA GLU A 100 10.28 9.34 5.39
C GLU A 100 9.79 8.62 4.14
N SER A 101 10.04 7.31 4.04
CA SER A 101 9.60 6.51 2.91
C SER A 101 8.08 6.30 2.88
N VAL A 102 7.35 6.63 3.95
CA VAL A 102 5.91 6.41 4.12
C VAL A 102 5.09 7.70 4.04
N TYR A 103 5.69 8.86 4.29
CA TYR A 103 4.97 10.15 4.38
C TYR A 103 4.16 10.47 3.11
N GLY A 104 2.88 10.79 3.29
CA GLY A 104 1.96 11.15 2.20
C GLY A 104 1.65 10.04 1.19
N LYS A 105 2.21 8.84 1.35
CA LYS A 105 2.05 7.73 0.41
C LYS A 105 0.79 6.93 0.68
N SER A 106 0.12 6.48 -0.38
CA SER A 106 -0.99 5.52 -0.27
C SER A 106 -0.48 4.17 0.24
N LEU A 107 -1.35 3.28 0.73
CA LEU A 107 -0.92 1.94 1.11
C LEU A 107 -0.35 1.16 -0.09
N LEU A 108 -0.90 1.37 -1.29
CA LEU A 108 -0.39 0.77 -2.52
C LEU A 108 1.02 1.28 -2.86
N ASP A 109 1.24 2.61 -2.79
CA ASP A 109 2.56 3.21 -3.02
C ASP A 109 3.59 2.61 -2.05
N ILE A 110 3.23 2.45 -0.77
CA ILE A 110 4.12 1.87 0.24
C ILE A 110 4.47 0.43 -0.11
N TYR A 111 3.50 -0.40 -0.52
CA TYR A 111 3.76 -1.79 -0.93
C TYR A 111 4.73 -1.88 -2.11
N LEU A 112 4.50 -1.10 -3.15
CA LEU A 112 5.36 -1.09 -4.34
C LEU A 112 6.79 -0.64 -3.99
N ASP A 113 6.93 0.32 -3.07
CA ASP A 113 8.24 0.84 -2.67
C ASP A 113 9.05 -0.11 -1.79
N ILE A 114 8.39 -1.03 -1.10
CA ILE A 114 9.04 -2.09 -0.31
C ILE A 114 9.19 -3.39 -1.11
N GLY A 115 9.04 -3.35 -2.44
CA GLY A 115 9.27 -4.49 -3.33
C GLY A 115 8.15 -5.54 -3.32
N TYR A 116 6.89 -5.13 -3.20
CA TYR A 116 5.78 -6.05 -3.46
C TYR A 116 5.26 -5.84 -4.87
N GLU A 117 5.20 -6.94 -5.62
CA GLU A 117 4.63 -6.94 -6.96
C GLU A 117 3.13 -6.63 -6.86
N ALA A 118 2.60 -5.87 -7.83
CA ALA A 118 1.20 -5.43 -7.78
C ALA A 118 0.23 -6.62 -7.71
N GLU A 119 0.54 -7.69 -8.43
CA GLU A 119 -0.21 -8.94 -8.48
C GLU A 119 -0.25 -9.63 -7.10
N ASP A 120 0.87 -9.61 -6.37
CA ASP A 120 0.99 -10.21 -5.05
C ASP A 120 0.26 -9.39 -3.99
N VAL A 121 0.26 -8.06 -4.12
CA VAL A 121 -0.57 -7.18 -3.29
C VAL A 121 -2.05 -7.50 -3.49
N ILE A 122 -2.51 -7.64 -4.74
CA ILE A 122 -3.91 -7.95 -5.07
C ILE A 122 -4.29 -9.35 -4.57
N ARG A 123 -3.40 -10.33 -4.69
CA ARG A 123 -3.66 -11.73 -4.33
C ARG A 123 -3.66 -11.94 -2.82
N ASP A 124 -2.64 -11.45 -2.12
CA ASP A 124 -2.32 -11.88 -0.76
C ASP A 124 -2.51 -10.78 0.30
N GLN A 125 -2.56 -9.51 -0.11
CA GLN A 125 -2.67 -8.37 0.83
C GLN A 125 -4.03 -7.64 0.77
N ARG A 126 -4.90 -8.00 -0.18
CA ARG A 126 -6.24 -7.42 -0.31
C ARG A 126 -7.05 -7.57 0.98
N ASP A 127 -7.79 -6.51 1.31
CA ASP A 127 -8.68 -6.39 2.47
C ASP A 127 -8.02 -6.57 3.86
N GLN A 128 -6.70 -6.69 3.90
CA GLN A 128 -5.96 -6.76 5.14
C GLN A 128 -5.79 -5.36 5.74
N ASP A 129 -6.22 -5.16 6.98
CA ASP A 129 -5.98 -3.91 7.71
C ASP A 129 -4.51 -3.88 8.16
N MET A 130 -3.79 -2.88 7.68
CA MET A 130 -2.35 -2.71 7.85
C MET A 130 -2.04 -1.56 8.81
N VAL A 131 -0.88 -1.66 9.45
CA VAL A 131 -0.33 -0.63 10.34
C VAL A 131 1.13 -0.37 10.01
N ALA A 132 1.57 0.87 10.22
CA ALA A 132 2.97 1.24 10.31
C ALA A 132 3.41 1.20 11.78
N ILE A 133 4.40 0.37 12.07
CA ILE A 133 5.07 0.30 13.36
C ILE A 133 6.28 1.23 13.26
N VAL A 134 6.21 2.38 13.94
CA VAL A 134 7.30 3.37 14.03
C VAL A 134 8.03 3.11 15.34
N PHE A 135 9.34 2.87 15.29
CA PHE A 135 10.07 2.42 16.47
C PHE A 135 11.53 2.87 16.48
N ARG A 136 12.13 2.85 17.67
CA ARG A 136 13.59 2.84 17.86
C ARG A 136 14.00 1.53 18.51
N PHE A 137 15.18 1.05 18.14
CA PHE A 137 15.79 -0.05 18.87
C PHE A 137 16.21 0.39 20.28
N PRO A 138 16.34 -0.54 21.24
CA PRO A 138 16.99 -0.26 22.52
C PRO A 138 18.44 0.20 22.30
N ASP A 139 18.99 1.02 23.21
CA ASP A 139 20.37 1.57 23.13
C ASP A 139 21.48 0.50 23.01
N THR A 140 21.15 -0.75 23.34
CA THR A 140 22.03 -1.91 23.16
C THR A 140 22.24 -2.30 21.70
N VAL A 141 21.36 -1.87 20.79
CA VAL A 141 21.45 -2.12 19.35
C VAL A 141 21.80 -0.81 18.66
N ARG A 142 22.87 -0.82 17.85
CA ARG A 142 23.37 0.39 17.17
C ARG A 142 23.21 0.31 15.67
N VAL A 143 23.15 1.47 15.01
CA VAL A 143 23.22 1.52 13.55
C VAL A 143 24.68 1.48 13.14
N SER A 144 25.02 0.59 12.20
CA SER A 144 26.35 0.41 11.67
C SER A 144 26.47 1.02 10.28
N ASP A 145 27.57 1.73 10.04
CA ASP A 145 27.91 2.28 8.72
C ASP A 145 28.66 1.26 7.84
N VAL A 146 28.86 0.02 8.33
CA VAL A 146 29.52 -1.05 7.56
C VAL A 146 28.65 -1.45 6.39
N SER A 147 29.27 -1.54 5.20
CA SER A 147 28.61 -1.95 3.94
C SER A 147 29.41 -2.99 3.15
N ASN A 148 30.61 -3.35 3.60
CA ASN A 148 31.58 -4.17 2.87
C ASN A 148 31.70 -5.61 3.42
N GLY A 149 30.77 -6.03 4.28
CA GLY A 149 30.80 -7.35 4.91
C GLY A 149 31.73 -7.50 6.11
N VAL A 150 32.53 -6.47 6.47
CA VAL A 150 33.42 -6.54 7.65
C VAL A 150 32.63 -6.17 8.91
N LEU A 151 31.73 -7.07 9.34
CA LEU A 151 30.85 -6.83 10.48
C LEU A 151 31.65 -6.75 11.80
N PRO A 152 31.29 -5.85 12.74
CA PRO A 152 31.95 -5.71 14.04
C PRO A 152 31.82 -6.97 14.92
N THR A 153 32.62 -7.07 15.99
CA THR A 153 32.59 -8.21 16.92
C THR A 153 31.20 -8.49 17.49
N HIS A 154 30.48 -7.45 17.92
CA HIS A 154 29.10 -7.53 18.41
C HIS A 154 28.09 -7.38 17.26
N TRP A 155 28.27 -8.15 16.20
CA TRP A 155 27.46 -8.06 14.97
C TRP A 155 25.96 -8.30 15.21
N ASN A 156 25.62 -9.10 16.23
CA ASN A 156 24.25 -9.49 16.56
C ASN A 156 23.42 -8.36 17.22
N ALA A 157 24.05 -7.24 17.55
CA ALA A 157 23.44 -6.08 18.19
C ALA A 157 23.56 -4.83 17.30
N GLN A 158 23.36 -5.00 15.99
CA GLN A 158 23.56 -3.95 15.01
C GLN A 158 22.47 -3.95 13.94
N VAL A 159 22.14 -2.75 13.46
CA VAL A 159 21.37 -2.50 12.24
C VAL A 159 22.35 -2.20 11.11
N TYR A 160 22.15 -2.81 9.95
CA TYR A 160 23.01 -2.66 8.78
C TYR A 160 22.21 -2.16 7.58
N ALA A 161 22.89 -1.46 6.68
CA ALA A 161 22.46 -1.43 5.29
C ALA A 161 22.55 -2.87 4.74
N PRO A 162 21.50 -3.43 4.11
CA PRO A 162 21.51 -4.77 3.60
C PRO A 162 22.23 -4.79 2.25
N THR A 163 23.55 -4.60 2.28
CA THR A 163 24.37 -4.87 1.10
C THR A 163 24.58 -6.36 0.92
N TRP A 164 24.88 -6.80 -0.31
CA TRP A 164 25.22 -8.20 -0.57
C TRP A 164 26.34 -8.70 0.35
N ASP A 165 27.40 -7.91 0.53
CA ASP A 165 28.56 -8.33 1.34
C ASP A 165 28.20 -8.43 2.84
N ASN A 166 27.36 -7.52 3.34
CA ASN A 166 26.83 -7.60 4.71
C ASN A 166 25.93 -8.83 4.88
N LEU A 167 25.00 -9.07 3.96
CA LEU A 167 24.08 -10.21 4.07
C LEU A 167 24.76 -11.55 3.90
N PHE A 168 25.77 -11.67 3.03
CA PHE A 168 26.58 -12.89 2.95
C PHE A 168 27.28 -13.18 4.28
N THR A 169 27.86 -12.16 4.90
CA THR A 169 28.54 -12.33 6.19
C THR A 169 27.55 -12.63 7.31
N LEU A 170 26.40 -11.96 7.31
CA LEU A 170 25.35 -12.21 8.29
C LEU A 170 24.79 -13.63 8.16
N PHE A 171 24.57 -14.10 6.92
CA PHE A 171 24.07 -15.43 6.66
C PHE A 171 25.05 -16.50 7.13
N ASP A 172 26.34 -16.32 6.85
CA ASP A 172 27.43 -17.19 7.31
C ASP A 172 27.49 -17.30 8.84
N LYS A 173 27.42 -16.17 9.54
CA LYS A 173 27.42 -16.12 11.01
C LYS A 173 26.18 -16.78 11.61
N LEU A 174 25.00 -16.48 11.07
CA LEU A 174 23.75 -17.08 11.52
C LEU A 174 23.70 -18.59 11.22
N ALA A 175 24.20 -19.03 10.06
CA ALA A 175 24.27 -20.44 9.69
C ALA A 175 25.23 -21.21 10.59
N THR A 176 26.38 -20.63 10.93
CA THR A 176 27.34 -21.21 11.88
C THR A 176 26.72 -21.47 13.25
N GLN A 177 25.82 -20.59 13.70
CA GLN A 177 25.12 -20.70 14.98
C GLN A 177 23.81 -21.51 14.90
N ALA A 178 23.44 -21.99 13.71
CA ALA A 178 22.13 -22.58 13.46
C ALA A 178 22.01 -24.00 14.01
N ALA A 179 20.81 -24.32 14.51
CA ALA A 179 20.45 -25.67 14.91
C ALA A 179 20.03 -26.53 13.70
N ILE A 180 20.13 -27.85 13.84
CA ILE A 180 19.55 -28.81 12.89
C ILE A 180 18.17 -29.22 13.39
N ASP A 181 17.13 -28.86 12.63
CA ASP A 181 15.74 -29.17 12.94
C ASP A 181 14.96 -29.39 11.61
N PRO A 182 14.82 -30.65 11.17
CA PRO A 182 14.09 -30.99 9.95
C PRO A 182 12.63 -30.53 9.96
N ALA A 183 11.98 -30.49 11.13
CA ALA A 183 10.59 -30.06 11.26
C ALA A 183 10.42 -28.56 11.01
N LYS A 184 11.49 -27.78 11.12
CA LYS A 184 11.54 -26.33 10.84
C LYS A 184 12.42 -25.98 9.64
N ALA A 185 12.73 -26.97 8.81
CA ALA A 185 13.57 -26.80 7.63
C ALA A 185 13.03 -25.74 6.67
N SER A 186 11.70 -25.61 6.54
CA SER A 186 11.06 -24.62 5.67
C SER A 186 11.44 -23.18 6.00
N GLY A 187 11.91 -22.94 7.23
CA GLY A 187 12.32 -21.63 7.70
C GLY A 187 11.19 -20.59 7.75
N SER A 188 9.93 -20.97 7.58
CA SER A 188 8.81 -20.03 7.46
C SER A 188 8.67 -19.12 8.69
N PHE A 189 8.96 -19.64 9.89
CA PHE A 189 8.94 -18.89 11.14
C PHE A 189 10.11 -19.29 12.05
N MET A 190 11.10 -18.40 12.17
CA MET A 190 12.35 -18.59 12.90
C MET A 190 12.82 -17.26 13.51
N PRO A 191 12.10 -16.73 14.52
CA PRO A 191 12.29 -15.34 14.93
C PRO A 191 13.62 -15.05 15.64
N TRP A 192 14.37 -16.06 16.10
CA TRP A 192 15.54 -15.87 16.97
C TRP A 192 16.84 -16.52 16.49
N GLY A 193 16.75 -17.48 15.57
CA GLY A 193 17.91 -18.19 15.03
C GLY A 193 17.50 -19.06 13.86
N LEU A 194 18.44 -19.33 12.95
CA LEU A 194 18.18 -20.18 11.80
C LEU A 194 18.13 -21.66 12.21
N THR A 195 17.37 -22.43 11.46
CA THR A 195 17.38 -23.90 11.48
C THR A 195 17.60 -24.46 10.09
N PHE A 196 18.33 -25.56 10.00
CA PHE A 196 18.59 -26.29 8.76
C PHE A 196 18.03 -27.70 8.83
N ALA A 197 17.68 -28.26 7.66
CA ALA A 197 17.15 -29.61 7.56
C ALA A 197 18.18 -30.67 7.97
N SER A 198 19.46 -30.37 7.72
CA SER A 198 20.57 -31.29 7.97
C SER A 198 21.88 -30.52 8.15
N THR A 199 22.86 -31.18 8.76
CA THR A 199 24.25 -30.69 8.82
C THR A 199 24.78 -30.37 7.43
N ALA A 200 24.51 -31.21 6.43
CA ALA A 200 24.97 -30.99 5.06
C ALA A 200 24.41 -29.70 4.42
N GLU A 201 23.15 -29.34 4.71
CA GLU A 201 22.56 -28.10 4.19
C GLU A 201 23.17 -26.85 4.86
N ARG A 202 23.41 -26.92 6.17
CA ARG A 202 24.11 -25.85 6.89
C ARG A 202 25.54 -25.70 6.39
N ASP A 203 26.26 -26.82 6.26
CA ASP A 203 27.65 -26.85 5.84
C ASP A 203 27.82 -26.39 4.38
N PHE A 204 26.81 -26.61 3.53
CA PHE A 204 26.73 -26.00 2.19
C PHE A 204 26.75 -24.47 2.26
N VAL A 205 26.01 -23.86 3.19
CA VAL A 205 25.99 -22.39 3.36
C VAL A 205 27.31 -21.88 3.90
N THR A 206 27.80 -22.45 5.00
CA THR A 206 29.05 -21.98 5.64
C THR A 206 30.29 -22.26 4.80
N GLY A 207 30.24 -23.29 3.95
CA GLY A 207 31.29 -23.64 2.99
C GLY A 207 31.15 -22.97 1.63
N PHE A 208 30.10 -22.16 1.39
CA PHE A 208 29.83 -21.62 0.06
C PHE A 208 30.96 -20.67 -0.40
N PRO A 209 31.64 -20.96 -1.54
CA PRO A 209 32.87 -20.26 -1.91
C PRO A 209 32.69 -18.76 -2.11
N ALA A 210 33.65 -17.96 -1.63
CA ALA A 210 33.64 -16.50 -1.82
C ALA A 210 33.57 -16.10 -3.31
N ALA A 211 34.24 -16.85 -4.20
CA ALA A 211 34.17 -16.63 -5.64
C ALA A 211 32.76 -16.88 -6.21
N ALA A 212 32.02 -17.86 -5.66
CA ALA A 212 30.64 -18.15 -6.06
C ALA A 212 29.66 -17.08 -5.53
N ARG A 213 29.92 -16.50 -4.35
CA ARG A 213 29.16 -15.36 -3.82
C ARG A 213 29.20 -14.15 -4.76
N THR A 214 30.34 -13.92 -5.44
CA THR A 214 30.43 -12.88 -6.47
C THR A 214 29.44 -13.13 -7.60
N ALA A 215 29.35 -14.36 -8.10
CA ALA A 215 28.39 -14.72 -9.15
C ALA A 215 26.93 -14.49 -8.70
N VAL A 216 26.60 -14.83 -7.44
CA VAL A 216 25.26 -14.61 -6.85
C VAL A 216 24.90 -13.12 -6.81
N LYS A 217 25.82 -12.23 -6.43
CA LYS A 217 25.50 -10.78 -6.36
C LYS A 217 25.54 -10.05 -7.69
N THR A 218 26.16 -10.61 -8.73
CA THR A 218 26.28 -9.95 -10.04
C THR A 218 25.28 -10.43 -11.07
N ALA A 219 24.75 -11.64 -10.92
CA ALA A 219 23.73 -12.18 -11.83
C ALA A 219 22.34 -11.65 -11.45
N THR A 220 21.47 -11.49 -12.45
CA THR A 220 20.04 -11.21 -12.19
C THR A 220 19.38 -12.42 -11.54
N TYR A 221 18.29 -12.19 -10.80
CA TYR A 221 17.53 -13.25 -10.15
C TYR A 221 17.05 -14.31 -11.15
N ASP A 222 16.44 -13.88 -12.26
CA ASP A 222 15.97 -14.76 -13.34
C ASP A 222 17.10 -15.61 -13.93
N LYS A 223 18.29 -15.02 -14.09
CA LYS A 223 19.46 -15.74 -14.60
C LYS A 223 19.90 -16.83 -13.64
N LEU A 224 19.96 -16.54 -12.34
CA LEU A 224 20.30 -17.56 -11.34
C LEU A 224 19.26 -18.68 -11.33
N SER A 225 17.97 -18.33 -11.40
CA SER A 225 16.86 -19.28 -11.43
C SER A 225 16.94 -20.24 -12.63
N VAL A 226 17.20 -19.71 -13.83
CA VAL A 226 17.35 -20.49 -15.06
C VAL A 226 18.64 -21.33 -15.07
N ASP A 227 19.77 -20.76 -14.65
CA ASP A 227 21.07 -21.46 -14.64
C ASP A 227 21.07 -22.60 -13.60
N GLY A 228 20.31 -22.46 -12.51
CA GLY A 228 20.19 -23.45 -11.46
C GLY A 228 21.51 -23.70 -10.70
N GLY A 229 21.70 -24.93 -10.23
CA GLY A 229 22.91 -25.36 -9.53
C GLY A 229 23.12 -24.71 -8.16
N ASP A 230 24.37 -24.70 -7.70
CA ASP A 230 24.71 -24.28 -6.33
C ASP A 230 24.51 -22.78 -6.09
N ASN A 231 24.73 -21.92 -7.09
CA ASN A 231 24.48 -20.49 -6.97
C ASN A 231 22.99 -20.21 -6.74
N TRP A 232 22.12 -20.88 -7.51
CA TRP A 232 20.67 -20.79 -7.33
C TRP A 232 20.24 -21.33 -5.98
N ARG A 233 20.73 -22.52 -5.60
CA ARG A 233 20.42 -23.14 -4.31
C ARG A 233 20.81 -22.23 -3.13
N TYR A 234 21.98 -21.59 -3.19
CA TYR A 234 22.42 -20.64 -2.18
C TYR A 234 21.51 -19.40 -2.14
N ARG A 235 21.14 -18.86 -3.31
CA ARG A 235 20.22 -17.72 -3.42
C ARG A 235 18.82 -18.04 -2.86
N GLN A 236 18.29 -19.23 -3.11
CA GLN A 236 17.02 -19.70 -2.54
C GLN A 236 17.10 -19.86 -1.02
N LEU A 237 18.22 -20.35 -0.49
CA LEU A 237 18.41 -20.44 0.95
C LEU A 237 18.48 -19.05 1.59
N MET A 238 19.12 -18.07 0.98
CA MET A 238 19.10 -16.68 1.51
C MET A 238 17.68 -16.12 1.55
N GLU A 239 16.89 -16.34 0.49
CA GLU A 239 15.49 -15.93 0.44
C GLU A 239 14.66 -16.56 1.57
N GLN A 240 14.72 -17.88 1.65
CA GLN A 240 13.96 -18.65 2.62
C GLN A 240 14.37 -18.33 4.06
N LYS A 241 15.67 -18.16 4.33
CA LYS A 241 16.20 -18.03 5.69
C LYS A 241 16.26 -16.59 6.17
N LEU A 242 16.47 -15.63 5.27
CA LEU A 242 16.67 -14.21 5.59
C LEU A 242 15.67 -13.26 4.94
N SER A 243 14.71 -13.73 4.14
CA SER A 243 13.74 -12.88 3.41
C SER A 243 14.39 -11.96 2.37
N VAL A 244 15.43 -12.46 1.72
CA VAL A 244 16.12 -11.81 0.58
C VAL A 244 15.41 -12.22 -0.71
N PHE A 245 14.26 -11.61 -1.01
CA PHE A 245 13.39 -11.96 -2.16
C PHE A 245 13.90 -11.43 -3.50
N GLU A 246 13.26 -11.80 -4.60
CA GLU A 246 13.71 -11.54 -5.98
C GLU A 246 14.16 -10.10 -6.26
N HIS A 247 13.45 -9.09 -5.75
CA HIS A 247 13.75 -7.67 -5.91
C HIS A 247 14.94 -7.15 -5.11
N PHE A 248 15.56 -8.00 -4.29
CA PHE A 248 16.67 -7.57 -3.47
C PHE A 248 17.91 -7.26 -4.31
N CYS A 249 18.30 -5.99 -4.34
CA CYS A 249 19.43 -5.49 -5.10
C CYS A 249 20.77 -5.52 -4.34
N GLY A 250 20.73 -5.56 -3.00
CA GLY A 250 21.92 -5.62 -2.16
C GLY A 250 22.85 -4.41 -2.23
N ASP A 251 22.27 -3.22 -2.44
CA ASP A 251 22.95 -1.93 -2.41
C ASP A 251 22.48 -1.03 -1.25
N GLY A 252 21.63 -1.56 -0.36
CA GLY A 252 21.04 -0.82 0.76
C GLY A 252 19.75 -0.07 0.42
N HIS A 253 19.20 -0.29 -0.78
CA HIS A 253 17.93 0.30 -1.20
C HIS A 253 16.97 -0.78 -1.71
N THR A 254 15.69 -0.62 -1.40
CA THR A 254 14.61 -1.38 -2.04
C THR A 254 14.12 -0.59 -3.25
N ARG A 255 14.06 -1.23 -4.42
CA ARG A 255 13.61 -0.63 -5.67
C ARG A 255 12.12 -0.84 -5.85
N ASN A 256 11.47 0.13 -6.47
CA ASN A 256 10.07 -0.03 -6.87
C ASN A 256 10.04 -0.88 -8.15
N GLU A 257 9.44 -2.06 -8.07
CA GLU A 257 9.49 -3.09 -9.12
C GLU A 257 8.88 -2.65 -10.45
N LEU A 258 7.91 -1.71 -10.44
CA LEU A 258 7.33 -1.15 -11.67
C LEU A 258 8.33 -0.33 -12.49
N PHE A 259 9.33 0.27 -11.83
CA PHE A 259 10.28 1.17 -12.47
C PHE A 259 11.66 0.53 -12.66
N ASP A 260 12.05 -0.39 -11.77
CA ASP A 260 13.40 -0.96 -11.79
C ASP A 260 13.52 -2.31 -11.09
N ARG A 261 12.82 -3.30 -11.61
CA ARG A 261 12.88 -4.69 -11.12
C ARG A 261 14.29 -5.30 -11.17
N ASP A 262 15.08 -4.95 -12.19
CA ASP A 262 16.39 -5.56 -12.44
C ASP A 262 17.56 -4.75 -11.83
N CYS A 263 17.26 -3.78 -10.95
CA CYS A 263 18.25 -2.98 -10.24
C CYS A 263 19.21 -2.19 -11.16
N THR A 264 18.74 -1.74 -12.31
CA THR A 264 19.54 -1.09 -13.35
C THR A 264 19.56 0.44 -13.24
N THR A 265 18.58 1.05 -12.57
CA THR A 265 18.42 2.49 -12.40
C THR A 265 18.65 2.91 -10.95
N ARG A 266 19.73 3.64 -10.67
CA ARG A 266 20.13 3.99 -9.30
C ARG A 266 19.20 5.01 -8.60
N THR A 267 18.23 5.60 -9.29
CA THR A 267 17.49 6.79 -8.85
C THR A 267 16.11 6.52 -8.26
N SER A 268 15.61 5.29 -8.31
CA SER A 268 14.27 4.92 -7.82
C SER A 268 14.41 3.99 -6.63
N GLY A 269 13.90 4.34 -5.44
CA GLY A 269 13.93 3.42 -4.30
C GLY A 269 14.10 4.07 -2.94
N ILE A 270 13.75 3.32 -1.90
CA ILE A 270 13.78 3.75 -0.51
C ILE A 270 15.02 3.20 0.19
N LEU A 271 15.46 3.86 1.27
CA LEU A 271 16.51 3.31 2.12
C LEU A 271 16.00 2.04 2.81
N GLU A 272 16.80 1.00 2.78
CA GLU A 272 16.50 -0.28 3.41
C GLU A 272 17.53 -0.58 4.50
N PHE A 273 17.07 -1.22 5.56
CA PHE A 273 17.88 -1.63 6.70
C PHE A 273 17.49 -3.03 7.14
N VAL A 274 18.46 -3.74 7.70
CA VAL A 274 18.24 -5.04 8.33
C VAL A 274 18.83 -5.05 9.73
N GLY A 275 18.08 -5.55 10.72
CA GLY A 275 18.49 -5.56 12.12
C GLY A 275 17.93 -6.74 12.91
N PRO A 276 18.39 -6.97 14.15
CA PRO A 276 17.95 -8.11 14.95
C PRO A 276 16.45 -8.00 15.26
N ASN A 277 15.75 -9.13 15.21
CA ASN A 277 14.32 -9.17 15.53
C ASN A 277 14.05 -8.74 16.98
N GLN A 278 12.86 -8.22 17.25
CA GLN A 278 12.44 -7.74 18.58
C GLN A 278 11.00 -8.18 18.85
N LYS A 279 10.68 -8.39 20.13
CA LYS A 279 9.28 -8.45 20.55
C LYS A 279 8.76 -7.03 20.68
N LEU A 280 7.63 -6.73 20.05
CA LEU A 280 7.04 -5.39 20.14
C LEU A 280 6.72 -4.97 21.58
N PRO A 281 6.23 -5.85 22.48
CA PRO A 281 6.03 -5.47 23.89
C PRO A 281 7.29 -5.05 24.64
N GLU A 282 8.47 -5.43 24.14
CA GLU A 282 9.77 -5.12 24.77
C GLU A 282 10.37 -3.80 24.23
N LEU A 283 9.82 -3.26 23.13
CA LEU A 283 10.21 -1.96 22.59
C LEU A 283 9.60 -0.83 23.43
N LYS A 284 10.46 -0.06 24.11
CA LYS A 284 10.05 1.06 24.95
C LYS A 284 9.66 2.30 24.14
N ASP A 285 10.17 2.43 22.93
CA ASP A 285 9.99 3.59 22.07
C ASP A 285 9.34 3.18 20.74
N VAL A 286 8.01 3.13 20.74
CA VAL A 286 7.22 2.61 19.62
C VAL A 286 5.84 3.30 19.54
N ALA A 287 5.41 3.58 18.32
CA ALA A 287 4.06 4.02 17.99
C ALA A 287 3.52 3.21 16.80
N VAL A 288 2.22 3.03 16.73
CA VAL A 288 1.55 2.25 15.68
C VAL A 288 0.48 3.11 15.03
N VAL A 289 0.64 3.38 13.73
CA VAL A 289 -0.27 4.19 12.92
C VAL A 289 -1.07 3.28 11.99
N ARG A 290 -2.39 3.46 11.92
CA ARG A 290 -3.22 2.70 10.97
C ARG A 290 -2.96 3.16 9.55
N LEU A 291 -2.61 2.24 8.65
CA LEU A 291 -2.49 2.55 7.21
C LEU A 291 -3.78 2.30 6.44
N GLY A 292 -4.70 1.54 7.04
CA GLY A 292 -5.96 1.14 6.43
C GLY A 292 -5.82 -0.19 5.69
N LYS A 293 -6.71 -0.44 4.75
CA LYS A 293 -6.71 -1.66 3.92
C LYS A 293 -6.82 -1.31 2.45
N LEU A 294 -6.27 -2.14 1.58
CA LEU A 294 -6.50 -2.03 0.15
C LEU A 294 -7.77 -2.81 -0.21
N GLY A 295 -8.84 -2.11 -0.57
CA GLY A 295 -10.07 -2.70 -1.07
C GLY A 295 -10.15 -2.56 -2.59
N ILE A 296 -10.52 -3.64 -3.28
CA ILE A 296 -10.94 -3.61 -4.68
C ILE A 296 -12.43 -3.92 -4.67
N GLY A 297 -13.24 -3.05 -5.28
CA GLY A 297 -14.68 -3.25 -5.42
C GLY A 297 -15.03 -3.38 -6.89
N ASP A 298 -15.84 -4.38 -7.23
CA ASP A 298 -16.45 -4.47 -8.54
C ASP A 298 -17.77 -3.69 -8.52
N SER A 299 -17.86 -2.60 -9.28
CA SER A 299 -19.12 -1.93 -9.54
C SER A 299 -19.62 -2.30 -10.92
N TYR A 300 -20.41 -3.37 -11.00
CA TYR A 300 -21.22 -3.62 -12.18
C TYR A 300 -22.43 -2.68 -12.12
N ALA A 301 -22.43 -1.62 -12.92
CA ALA A 301 -23.64 -0.82 -13.10
C ALA A 301 -24.77 -1.75 -13.56
N PRO A 302 -26.00 -1.63 -13.02
CA PRO A 302 -27.12 -2.39 -13.54
C PRO A 302 -27.24 -2.14 -15.05
N ALA A 303 -27.40 -3.22 -15.82
CA ALA A 303 -27.46 -3.12 -17.28
C ALA A 303 -28.68 -2.28 -17.67
N SER A 304 -28.46 -1.04 -18.09
CA SER A 304 -29.53 -0.19 -18.56
C SER A 304 -30.23 -0.84 -19.75
N ARG A 305 -31.56 -0.82 -19.77
CA ARG A 305 -32.37 -1.41 -20.85
C ARG A 305 -33.34 -0.39 -21.42
N TRP A 306 -33.60 -0.55 -22.71
CA TRP A 306 -34.63 0.21 -23.43
C TRP A 306 -35.97 -0.50 -23.27
N VAL A 307 -36.94 0.19 -22.67
CA VAL A 307 -38.28 -0.34 -22.42
C VAL A 307 -39.27 0.36 -23.34
N ALA A 308 -39.98 -0.41 -24.16
CA ALA A 308 -41.03 0.11 -25.02
C ALA A 308 -42.12 0.83 -24.20
N ALA A 309 -42.50 2.02 -24.65
CA ALA A 309 -43.52 2.86 -24.04
C ALA A 309 -44.22 3.70 -25.12
N SER A 310 -45.37 4.26 -24.77
CA SER A 310 -46.09 5.13 -25.68
C SER A 310 -46.93 6.17 -24.95
N GLY A 311 -47.36 7.21 -25.69
CA GLY A 311 -48.38 8.15 -25.22
C GLY A 311 -47.96 9.02 -24.01
N GLY A 312 -46.66 9.15 -23.73
CA GLY A 312 -46.15 9.88 -22.56
C GLY A 312 -45.89 8.99 -21.34
N ALA A 313 -46.12 7.67 -21.42
CA ALA A 313 -45.76 6.75 -20.35
C ALA A 313 -44.25 6.80 -20.04
N VAL A 314 -43.92 6.93 -18.76
CA VAL A 314 -42.56 6.87 -18.22
C VAL A 314 -42.48 5.61 -17.35
N PRO A 315 -41.80 4.54 -17.80
CA PRO A 315 -41.64 3.31 -17.03
C PRO A 315 -40.91 3.54 -15.70
N GLU A 316 -41.15 2.65 -14.73
CA GLU A 316 -40.39 2.63 -13.48
C GLU A 316 -38.90 2.38 -13.76
N GLY A 317 -38.02 3.04 -13.00
CA GLY A 317 -36.57 3.00 -13.20
C GLY A 317 -36.08 3.87 -14.36
N ALA A 318 -36.92 4.71 -14.98
CA ALA A 318 -36.49 5.60 -16.06
C ALA A 318 -35.38 6.56 -15.61
N VAL A 319 -34.31 6.63 -16.42
CA VAL A 319 -33.15 7.47 -16.14
C VAL A 319 -33.53 8.94 -16.32
N LYS A 320 -33.51 9.70 -15.22
CA LYS A 320 -33.67 11.16 -15.23
C LYS A 320 -32.35 11.82 -15.66
N ALA A 321 -32.29 12.29 -16.90
CA ALA A 321 -31.08 12.86 -17.49
C ALA A 321 -31.09 14.41 -17.59
N GLY A 322 -32.16 15.05 -17.15
CA GLY A 322 -32.23 16.50 -17.14
C GLY A 322 -33.51 17.05 -16.51
N ALA A 323 -33.72 18.34 -16.70
CA ALA A 323 -34.94 19.04 -16.35
C ALA A 323 -35.24 20.15 -17.36
N GLU A 324 -36.51 20.49 -17.54
CA GLU A 324 -36.91 21.64 -18.34
C GLU A 324 -36.45 22.97 -17.74
N ALA A 325 -36.29 23.97 -18.59
CA ALA A 325 -35.90 25.32 -18.18
C ALA A 325 -36.92 25.92 -17.18
N ALA A 326 -36.46 26.85 -16.35
CA ALA A 326 -37.35 27.59 -15.46
C ALA A 326 -38.34 28.47 -16.26
N PRO A 327 -39.59 28.67 -15.79
CA PRO A 327 -40.19 28.17 -14.55
C PRO A 327 -40.90 26.83 -14.81
N GLY A 328 -40.28 25.70 -14.45
CA GLY A 328 -40.84 24.39 -14.74
C GLY A 328 -40.09 23.27 -14.05
N GLN A 329 -38.76 23.20 -14.21
CA GLN A 329 -37.87 22.20 -13.59
C GLN A 329 -38.38 20.75 -13.64
N GLN A 330 -39.29 20.43 -14.56
CA GLN A 330 -39.88 19.11 -14.67
C GLN A 330 -38.81 18.12 -15.15
N PRO A 331 -38.76 16.91 -14.58
CA PRO A 331 -37.75 15.93 -14.95
C PRO A 331 -37.90 15.55 -16.43
N LEU A 332 -36.75 15.45 -17.11
CA LEU A 332 -36.64 14.90 -18.45
C LEU A 332 -35.98 13.53 -18.38
N TYR A 333 -36.61 12.56 -19.03
CA TYR A 333 -36.14 11.18 -19.15
C TYR A 333 -35.56 10.94 -20.55
N VAL A 334 -34.64 9.99 -20.65
CA VAL A 334 -34.02 9.61 -21.93
C VAL A 334 -34.96 8.67 -22.69
N CYS A 335 -35.31 9.03 -23.92
CA CYS A 335 -36.05 8.17 -24.82
C CYS A 335 -35.33 8.03 -26.17
N ARG A 336 -35.73 7.05 -26.97
CA ARG A 336 -35.39 6.95 -28.39
C ARG A 336 -36.60 6.49 -29.18
N ALA A 337 -36.73 6.92 -30.42
CA ALA A 337 -37.83 6.49 -31.28
C ALA A 337 -37.39 6.36 -32.75
N GLY A 338 -38.05 5.46 -33.47
CA GLY A 338 -37.89 5.33 -34.91
C GLY A 338 -38.57 6.49 -35.64
N TYR A 339 -37.83 7.24 -36.45
CA TYR A 339 -38.38 8.33 -37.26
C TYR A 339 -37.59 8.49 -38.56
N GLN A 340 -38.29 8.58 -39.70
CA GLN A 340 -37.68 8.77 -41.03
C GLN A 340 -36.55 7.77 -41.38
N GLY A 341 -36.75 6.50 -41.01
CA GLY A 341 -35.79 5.42 -41.29
C GLY A 341 -34.59 5.34 -40.35
N GLY A 342 -34.49 6.24 -39.36
CA GLY A 342 -33.45 6.24 -38.34
C GLY A 342 -34.01 6.02 -36.93
N LEU A 343 -33.13 5.66 -35.99
CA LEU A 343 -33.43 5.61 -34.56
C LEU A 343 -32.81 6.84 -33.90
N HIS A 344 -33.65 7.71 -33.34
CA HIS A 344 -33.22 9.01 -32.83
C HIS A 344 -33.38 9.09 -31.32
N PRO A 345 -32.37 9.55 -30.56
CA PRO A 345 -32.52 9.85 -29.15
C PRO A 345 -33.33 11.14 -28.97
N GLY A 346 -34.00 11.23 -27.83
CA GLY A 346 -34.82 12.38 -27.47
C GLY A 346 -35.02 12.51 -25.97
N LYS A 347 -35.85 13.49 -25.61
CA LYS A 347 -36.27 13.78 -24.24
C LYS A 347 -37.75 13.43 -24.06
N LEU A 348 -38.09 12.93 -22.89
CA LEU A 348 -39.46 12.57 -22.52
C LEU A 348 -39.86 13.25 -21.21
N ARG A 349 -41.10 13.69 -21.15
CA ARG A 349 -41.87 13.89 -19.92
C ARG A 349 -43.33 13.50 -20.18
N PRO A 350 -44.11 13.16 -19.15
CA PRO A 350 -45.51 12.73 -19.33
C PRO A 350 -46.34 13.66 -20.22
N GLU A 351 -46.13 14.98 -20.11
CA GLU A 351 -46.88 16.01 -20.82
C GLU A 351 -46.54 16.11 -22.31
N PHE A 352 -45.40 15.56 -22.76
CA PHE A 352 -45.05 15.54 -24.19
C PHE A 352 -45.89 14.55 -25.00
N LYS A 353 -46.54 13.57 -24.35
CA LYS A 353 -47.34 12.51 -25.00
C LYS A 353 -46.54 11.62 -25.97
N GLY A 354 -45.20 11.73 -25.98
CA GLY A 354 -44.31 11.04 -26.90
C GLY A 354 -42.83 11.41 -26.65
N CYS A 355 -41.92 10.67 -27.28
CA CYS A 355 -40.49 11.01 -27.29
C CYS A 355 -40.27 12.24 -28.17
N ASN A 356 -39.81 13.35 -27.58
CA ASN A 356 -39.49 14.57 -28.30
C ASN A 356 -38.03 14.52 -28.77
N LEU A 357 -37.82 14.38 -30.08
CA LEU A 357 -36.53 14.19 -30.71
C LEU A 357 -36.25 15.27 -31.77
N GLY A 358 -34.97 15.57 -31.99
CA GLY A 358 -34.54 16.49 -33.02
C GLY A 358 -34.44 15.79 -34.39
N TRP A 359 -35.10 16.34 -35.41
CA TRP A 359 -34.95 15.89 -36.79
C TRP A 359 -35.01 17.09 -37.76
N SER A 360 -34.02 17.21 -38.64
CA SER A 360 -33.89 18.27 -39.66
C SER A 360 -34.16 19.69 -39.13
N GLY A 361 -33.51 20.03 -38.01
CA GLY A 361 -33.62 21.35 -37.37
C GLY A 361 -34.95 21.61 -36.66
N LYS A 362 -35.82 20.60 -36.50
CA LYS A 362 -37.11 20.71 -35.81
C LYS A 362 -37.20 19.70 -34.66
N GLU A 363 -38.00 20.03 -33.66
CA GLU A 363 -38.45 19.08 -32.65
C GLU A 363 -39.66 18.31 -33.18
N VAL A 364 -39.63 16.99 -33.06
CA VAL A 364 -40.67 16.06 -33.48
C VAL A 364 -41.05 15.17 -32.30
N VAL A 365 -42.34 15.05 -32.05
CA VAL A 365 -42.86 14.16 -31.01
C VAL A 365 -43.30 12.85 -31.65
N VAL A 366 -42.68 11.73 -31.24
CA VAL A 366 -43.04 10.39 -31.69
C VAL A 366 -43.80 9.65 -30.59
N PRO A 367 -45.07 9.25 -30.79
CA PRO A 367 -45.89 8.64 -29.76
C PRO A 367 -45.43 7.27 -29.28
N ASP A 368 -44.80 6.47 -30.15
CA ASP A 368 -44.26 5.13 -29.84
C ASP A 368 -42.73 5.20 -29.75
N TYR A 369 -42.16 4.77 -28.63
CA TYR A 369 -40.76 4.97 -28.33
C TYR A 369 -40.25 3.93 -27.31
N GLU A 370 -38.97 4.00 -27.00
CA GLU A 370 -38.36 3.27 -25.89
C GLU A 370 -37.75 4.27 -24.89
N VAL A 371 -37.80 3.93 -23.60
CA VAL A 371 -37.22 4.73 -22.49
C VAL A 371 -36.05 3.99 -21.88
N LEU A 372 -34.96 4.69 -21.60
CA LEU A 372 -33.81 4.11 -20.90
C LEU A 372 -34.15 3.94 -19.41
N THR A 373 -34.00 2.71 -18.90
CA THR A 373 -34.28 2.35 -17.50
C THR A 373 -33.08 1.66 -16.84
N GLU A 374 -32.94 1.82 -15.52
CA GLU A 374 -31.97 1.13 -14.65
C GLU A 374 -32.62 0.02 -13.81
#